data_AF-A0A6G4ZVW9-F1
#
_entry.id   AF-A0A6G4ZVW9-F1
#
_cell.length_a   1.000
_cell.length_b   1.000
_cell.length_c   1.000
_cell.angle_alpha   90.00
_cell.angle_beta   90.00
_cell.angle_gamma   90.00
#
_symmetry.space_group_name_H-M   'P 1'
#
loop_
_entity.id
_entity.type
_entity.pdbx_description
1 polymer ?
#
loop_
_entity_poly.entity_id
_entity_poly.type
_entity_poly.pdbx_seq_one_letter_code
_entity_poly.pdbx_strand_id
1 'polypeptide(L)'
;GHSGLADGGSQLGRRGELMLFFIIVLFLLLGREGMVNGGDSIVEATWVSVSGIIHKGGTVIGSARSQDFRERQGRLRAAKNLVHCGITNLVVIGGDGSLTGANLFRQEWPSLLDELVSNGSITHEQRNTCSHLNIVGMLGSIDNDFCGTDMTIGTDSALHRIMEAVDAIATTASSHQRTFILEVMGRHCGYLAIVAALASEADYVFIPELPPEVDWPNTLCDKLIKEREHGKRLHIIILSEGAQDREGKPITAEMVKKVVVEKVKQDTRITVLGHVQRGGSPSAFDRVLGCRMGAEAVLALFEAKPDSEACVVSLDGNQAVRVPLMQCVEKTKAVAKCMADKEWQKAVQLRGKSFERNVQTYRMLTSVMPPKLDKPSSDGFRMAVMHVGAPCCGMNAAVRSFVRNCLNRGDVVFGIHDGIEGLIDGNIHSIAWHDVSGWVGQGGAFLGTKRTLPGNMMEQCVAKLREFRIQALLVIGGFEGYHTVLQFAEAREKYPELRIPMCVIPATISNNVPGTEFSLGADTALNEITEICDRIRQSAQGTKRRVFVVETMGGYCGYLATLAGLAGGADAAYIFEEHFGIKELMNDVLHMKVKMAEGVHRGLVLRNEKAN
;
A
#
# COMPACT_ATOMS: atom_id res chain seq x y z
N GLY A 1 -11.57 38.72 48.78
CA GLY A 1 -10.20 38.19 48.58
C GLY A 1 -10.26 36.70 48.73
N HIS A 2 -9.62 35.86 47.93
CA HIS A 2 -8.65 36.00 46.83
C HIS A 2 -9.08 34.96 45.77
N SER A 3 -9.43 35.32 44.53
CA SER A 3 -8.55 35.49 43.36
C SER A 3 -7.54 34.35 43.14
N GLY A 4 -7.77 33.49 42.14
CA GLY A 4 -6.71 32.64 41.56
C GLY A 4 -7.14 31.29 40.98
N LEU A 5 -8.04 31.24 40.00
CA LEU A 5 -8.09 30.12 39.05
C LEU A 5 -8.17 30.73 37.65
N ALA A 6 -7.03 30.65 36.96
CA ALA A 6 -6.79 31.21 35.64
C ALA A 6 -7.50 30.39 34.57
N ASP A 7 -8.12 31.11 33.63
CA ASP A 7 -8.56 30.65 32.33
C ASP A 7 -7.41 29.94 31.59
N GLY A 8 -7.54 28.62 31.43
CA GLY A 8 -6.79 27.82 30.46
C GLY A 8 -7.64 27.60 29.21
N GLY A 9 -8.09 28.69 28.58
CA GLY A 9 -8.77 28.65 27.28
C GLY A 9 -7.86 28.00 26.24
N SER A 10 -8.35 26.93 25.62
CA SER A 10 -7.70 26.18 24.56
C SER A 10 -7.27 27.10 23.40
N GLN A 11 -5.98 27.42 23.34
CA GLN A 11 -5.32 28.02 22.19
C GLN A 11 -5.16 27.01 21.05
N LEU A 12 -6.26 26.55 20.47
CA LEU A 12 -6.28 25.82 19.19
C LEU A 12 -7.23 26.43 18.15
N GLY A 13 -7.65 27.67 18.38
CA GLY A 13 -8.39 28.47 17.41
C GLY A 13 -7.56 29.68 16.99
N ARG A 14 -7.31 29.81 15.68
CA ARG A 14 -6.65 30.93 14.98
C ARG A 14 -5.12 30.95 15.02
N ARG A 15 -4.51 30.19 14.10
CA ARG A 15 -3.35 30.63 13.30
C ARG A 15 -3.14 29.69 12.12
N GLY A 16 -3.65 30.13 10.99
CA GLY A 16 -3.49 29.52 9.68
C GLY A 16 -3.91 30.53 8.62
N GLU A 17 -3.46 31.79 8.77
CA GLU A 17 -3.33 32.64 7.60
C GLU A 17 -2.31 31.93 6.71
N LEU A 18 -2.81 31.17 5.73
CA LEU A 18 -2.02 30.82 4.56
C LEU A 18 -1.60 32.15 3.94
N MET A 19 -0.40 32.58 4.31
CA MET A 19 0.29 33.65 3.61
C MET A 19 0.34 33.20 2.15
N LEU A 20 -0.46 33.84 1.29
CA LEU A 20 -0.49 33.60 -0.14
C LEU A 20 0.87 34.07 -0.71
N PHE A 21 1.88 33.23 -0.55
CA PHE A 21 3.11 33.36 -1.31
C PHE A 21 2.76 32.97 -2.75
N PHE A 22 2.83 33.95 -3.67
CA PHE A 22 2.79 33.68 -5.10
C PHE A 22 4.06 32.90 -5.47
N ILE A 23 4.00 31.57 -5.42
CA ILE A 23 5.05 30.70 -5.96
C ILE A 23 4.73 30.43 -7.43
N ILE A 24 5.76 30.50 -8.26
CA ILE A 24 5.76 29.97 -9.61
C ILE A 24 6.32 28.55 -9.56
N VAL A 25 5.54 27.56 -10.03
CA VAL A 25 5.98 26.17 -10.14
C VAL A 25 6.44 25.93 -11.57
N LEU A 26 7.62 25.32 -11.74
CA LEU A 26 8.19 24.99 -13.05
C LEU A 26 8.33 23.46 -13.19
N PHE A 27 7.82 22.91 -14.28
CA PHE A 27 8.08 21.53 -14.69
C PHE A 27 9.46 21.40 -15.32
N LEU A 28 10.18 20.37 -14.91
CA LEU A 28 11.41 19.91 -15.56
C LEU A 28 11.07 18.67 -16.40
N LEU A 29 10.86 18.88 -17.70
CA LEU A 29 10.49 17.82 -18.63
C LEU A 29 11.65 16.81 -18.77
N LEU A 30 11.34 15.53 -18.99
CA LEU A 30 12.33 14.46 -19.17
C LEU A 30 13.32 14.30 -17.98
N GLY A 31 12.99 14.84 -16.80
CA GLY A 31 13.78 14.71 -15.59
C GLY A 31 15.15 15.41 -15.68
N ARG A 32 16.22 14.70 -15.29
CA ARG A 32 17.58 15.27 -15.26
C ARG A 32 18.07 15.71 -16.63
N GLU A 33 17.64 15.01 -17.67
CA GLU A 33 18.03 15.33 -19.05
C GLU A 33 17.49 16.70 -19.46
N GLY A 34 16.22 16.98 -19.22
CA GLY A 34 15.67 18.31 -19.51
C GLY A 34 16.25 19.39 -18.61
N MET A 35 16.62 19.06 -17.37
CA MET A 35 17.35 20.00 -16.51
C MET A 35 18.72 20.37 -17.09
N VAL A 36 19.46 19.42 -17.68
CA VAL A 36 20.73 19.67 -18.38
C VAL A 36 20.51 20.45 -19.69
N ASN A 37 19.47 20.11 -20.44
CA ASN A 37 19.16 20.75 -21.73
C ASN A 37 18.67 22.19 -21.57
N GLY A 38 17.89 22.48 -20.53
CA GLY A 38 17.33 23.80 -20.28
C GLY A 38 16.30 24.22 -21.34
N GLY A 39 16.09 25.53 -21.49
CA GLY A 39 15.20 26.11 -22.50
C GLY A 39 13.77 25.56 -22.40
N ASP A 40 13.25 25.01 -23.50
CA ASP A 40 11.89 24.47 -23.62
C ASP A 40 11.62 23.27 -22.70
N SER A 41 12.64 22.72 -22.04
CA SER A 41 12.47 21.66 -21.04
C SER A 41 12.06 22.18 -19.66
N ILE A 42 12.10 23.50 -19.43
CA ILE A 42 11.69 24.15 -18.17
C ILE A 42 10.44 24.99 -18.45
N VAL A 43 9.27 24.51 -17.98
CA VAL A 43 7.97 25.08 -18.37
C VAL A 43 7.16 25.44 -17.15
N GLU A 44 6.55 26.62 -17.12
CA GLU A 44 5.66 27.03 -16.03
C GLU A 44 4.42 26.14 -15.93
N ALA A 45 4.13 25.67 -14.72
CA ALA A 45 2.94 24.91 -14.40
C ALA A 45 1.80 25.85 -14.02
N THR A 46 0.61 25.56 -14.54
CA THR A 46 -0.62 26.27 -14.22
C THR A 46 -1.60 25.33 -13.53
N TRP A 47 -2.66 25.86 -12.92
CA TRP A 47 -3.72 25.05 -12.34
C TRP A 47 -4.32 24.05 -13.36
N VAL A 48 -4.43 24.48 -14.61
CA VAL A 48 -4.96 23.66 -15.71
C VAL A 48 -3.95 22.61 -16.18
N SER A 49 -2.64 22.88 -16.11
CA SER A 49 -1.61 21.95 -16.61
C SER A 49 -1.54 20.63 -15.82
N VAL A 50 -1.92 20.66 -14.54
CA VAL A 50 -2.02 19.46 -13.68
C VAL A 50 -3.43 18.86 -13.61
N SER A 51 -4.40 19.47 -14.30
CA SER A 51 -5.79 19.00 -14.24
C SER A 51 -6.00 17.71 -15.03
N GLY A 52 -6.47 16.65 -14.37
CA GLY A 52 -6.80 15.38 -15.03
C GLY A 52 -5.61 14.47 -15.30
N ILE A 53 -4.56 14.58 -14.50
CA ILE A 53 -3.42 13.65 -14.55
C ILE A 53 -3.48 12.57 -13.46
N ILE A 54 -4.32 12.72 -12.43
CA ILE A 54 -4.33 11.85 -11.23
C ILE A 54 -4.54 10.35 -11.51
N HIS A 55 -5.21 10.02 -12.61
CA HIS A 55 -5.50 8.64 -13.03
C HIS A 55 -4.54 8.11 -14.09
N LYS A 56 -3.65 8.95 -14.60
CA LYS A 56 -2.72 8.55 -15.66
C LYS A 56 -1.54 7.84 -15.03
N GLY A 57 -1.25 6.63 -15.52
CA GLY A 57 -0.01 5.94 -15.19
C GLY A 57 1.22 6.64 -15.79
N GLY A 58 2.39 6.30 -15.25
CA GLY A 58 3.66 6.91 -15.67
C GLY A 58 3.80 8.37 -15.21
N THR A 59 4.56 9.16 -15.97
CA THR A 59 4.80 10.58 -15.68
C THR A 59 4.43 11.43 -16.89
N VAL A 60 3.57 12.43 -16.68
CA VAL A 60 3.11 13.35 -17.74
C VAL A 60 4.22 14.31 -18.19
N ILE A 61 5.21 14.58 -17.32
CA ILE A 61 6.38 15.40 -17.65
C ILE A 61 7.54 14.58 -18.25
N GLY A 62 7.37 13.26 -18.39
CA GLY A 62 8.39 12.36 -18.90
C GLY A 62 9.51 12.07 -17.89
N SER A 63 10.33 11.06 -18.20
CA SER A 63 11.52 10.68 -17.42
C SER A 63 12.56 10.11 -18.35
N ALA A 64 13.79 10.63 -18.29
CA ALA A 64 14.92 10.15 -19.09
C ALA A 64 16.15 9.90 -18.22
N ARG A 65 16.92 8.87 -18.58
CA ARG A 65 18.26 8.66 -18.03
C ARG A 65 19.20 9.68 -18.67
N SER A 66 19.89 10.46 -17.86
CA SER A 66 20.90 11.42 -18.32
C SER A 66 22.30 10.91 -17.99
N GLN A 67 23.11 10.63 -19.02
CA GLN A 67 24.54 10.33 -18.84
C GLN A 67 25.30 11.60 -18.50
N ASP A 68 24.97 12.70 -19.16
CA ASP A 68 25.62 14.00 -18.95
C ASP A 68 25.54 14.45 -17.49
N PHE A 69 24.40 14.23 -16.82
CA PHE A 69 24.25 14.59 -15.40
C PHE A 69 25.15 13.77 -14.45
N ARG A 70 25.70 12.63 -14.90
CA ARG A 70 26.71 11.88 -14.12
C ARG A 70 28.06 12.59 -14.14
N GLU A 71 28.34 13.37 -15.17
CA GLU A 71 29.54 14.18 -15.30
C GLU A 71 29.34 15.56 -14.66
N ARG A 72 30.42 16.10 -14.07
CA ARG A 72 30.38 17.44 -13.46
C ARG A 72 29.97 18.52 -14.47
N GLN A 73 30.38 18.39 -15.73
CA GLN A 73 30.03 19.34 -16.80
C GLN A 73 28.52 19.35 -17.12
N GLY A 74 27.83 18.21 -17.06
CA GLY A 74 26.38 18.19 -17.20
C GLY A 74 25.69 18.81 -15.99
N ARG A 75 26.18 18.57 -14.77
CA ARG A 75 25.68 19.25 -13.56
C ARG A 75 25.91 20.76 -13.60
N LEU A 76 27.04 21.22 -14.12
CA LEU A 76 27.33 22.65 -14.32
C LEU A 76 26.31 23.30 -15.27
N ARG A 77 25.98 22.64 -16.38
CA ARG A 77 24.92 23.10 -17.31
C ARG A 77 23.54 23.12 -16.64
N ALA A 78 23.20 22.07 -15.89
CA ALA A 78 21.94 22.03 -15.14
C ALA A 78 21.84 23.18 -14.13
N ALA A 79 22.91 23.44 -13.35
CA ALA A 79 22.95 24.54 -12.40
C ALA A 79 22.75 25.90 -13.08
N LYS A 80 23.41 26.12 -14.23
CA LYS A 80 23.22 27.34 -15.04
C LYS A 80 21.76 27.56 -15.42
N ASN A 81 21.10 26.52 -15.92
CA ASN A 81 19.71 26.60 -16.36
C ASN A 81 18.76 26.92 -15.19
N LEU A 82 18.95 26.27 -14.05
CA LEU A 82 18.15 26.54 -12.85
C LEU A 82 18.36 27.98 -12.34
N VAL A 83 19.60 28.47 -12.33
CA VAL A 83 19.92 29.84 -11.90
C VAL A 83 19.31 30.88 -12.82
N HIS A 84 19.34 30.66 -14.14
CA HIS A 84 18.69 31.56 -15.11
C HIS A 84 17.18 31.67 -14.90
N CYS A 85 16.54 30.60 -14.42
CA CYS A 85 15.11 30.58 -14.07
C CYS A 85 14.83 31.00 -12.62
N GLY A 86 15.86 31.35 -11.83
CA GLY A 86 15.70 31.69 -10.41
C GLY A 86 15.25 30.52 -9.52
N ILE A 87 15.50 29.28 -9.92
CA ILE A 87 15.07 28.09 -9.20
C ILE A 87 16.08 27.73 -8.11
N THR A 88 15.66 27.82 -6.85
CA THR A 88 16.44 27.45 -5.65
C THR A 88 15.80 26.33 -4.82
N ASN A 89 14.61 25.90 -5.21
CA ASN A 89 13.84 24.86 -4.54
C ASN A 89 13.52 23.76 -5.55
N LEU A 90 13.88 22.51 -5.24
CA LEU A 90 13.76 21.39 -6.17
C LEU A 90 13.07 20.20 -5.49
N VAL A 91 11.92 19.79 -6.05
CA VAL A 91 11.29 18.51 -5.70
C VAL A 91 11.74 17.44 -6.69
N VAL A 92 12.31 16.34 -6.18
CA VAL A 92 12.76 15.22 -7.01
C VAL A 92 11.91 13.99 -6.74
N ILE A 93 11.10 13.59 -7.72
CA ILE A 93 10.27 12.38 -7.65
C ILE A 93 10.97 11.25 -8.41
N GLY A 94 11.37 10.18 -7.71
CA GLY A 94 11.97 9.01 -8.35
C GLY A 94 12.50 7.97 -7.36
N GLY A 95 13.25 7.00 -7.87
CA GLY A 95 13.87 5.96 -7.04
C GLY A 95 15.22 6.36 -6.44
N ASP A 96 15.91 5.40 -5.81
CA ASP A 96 17.19 5.60 -5.10
C ASP A 96 18.24 6.34 -5.94
N GLY A 97 18.45 5.92 -7.19
CA GLY A 97 19.41 6.56 -8.08
C GLY A 97 19.10 8.03 -8.39
N SER A 98 17.81 8.40 -8.43
CA SER A 98 17.34 9.78 -8.63
C SER A 98 17.65 10.67 -7.43
N LEU A 99 17.43 10.15 -6.23
CA LEU A 99 17.65 10.89 -4.99
C LEU A 99 19.13 10.97 -4.61
N THR A 100 19.91 9.91 -4.82
CA THR A 100 21.36 9.92 -4.62
C THR A 100 22.03 11.01 -5.46
N GLY A 101 21.68 11.13 -6.75
CA GLY A 101 22.25 12.17 -7.61
C GLY A 101 21.73 13.57 -7.29
N ALA A 102 20.52 13.71 -6.74
CA ALA A 102 20.02 15.00 -6.25
C ALA A 102 20.83 15.48 -5.04
N ASN A 103 21.13 14.58 -4.10
CA ASN A 103 21.97 14.91 -2.97
C ASN A 103 23.39 15.35 -3.40
N LEU A 104 24.02 14.60 -4.32
CA LEU A 104 25.33 14.98 -4.85
C LEU A 104 25.29 16.38 -5.48
N PHE A 105 24.24 16.66 -6.26
CA PHE A 105 24.04 17.96 -6.90
C PHE A 105 23.93 19.10 -5.89
N ARG A 106 23.21 18.89 -4.77
CA ARG A 106 23.14 19.85 -3.67
C ARG A 106 24.49 20.11 -3.02
N GLN A 107 25.26 19.06 -2.75
CA GLN A 107 26.59 19.16 -2.13
C GLN A 107 27.58 19.92 -3.02
N GLU A 108 27.52 19.69 -4.34
CA GLU A 108 28.37 20.39 -5.30
C GLU A 108 27.89 21.81 -5.61
N TRP A 109 26.65 22.18 -5.26
CA TRP A 109 26.00 23.43 -5.67
C TRP A 109 26.85 24.69 -5.48
N PRO A 110 27.46 24.97 -4.30
CA PRO A 110 28.27 26.17 -4.13
C PRO A 110 29.47 26.20 -5.10
N SER A 111 30.14 25.06 -5.27
CA SER A 111 31.30 24.94 -6.16
C SER A 111 30.94 25.09 -7.64
N LEU A 112 29.73 24.66 -8.03
CA LEU A 112 29.21 24.84 -9.40
C LEU A 112 28.93 26.33 -9.66
N LEU A 113 28.36 27.06 -8.70
CA LEU A 113 28.11 28.48 -8.83
C LEU A 113 29.41 29.30 -8.90
N ASP A 114 30.42 28.96 -8.10
CA ASP A 114 31.74 29.58 -8.18
C ASP A 114 32.37 29.46 -9.58
N GLU A 115 32.26 28.26 -10.16
CA GLU A 115 32.75 27.97 -11.51
C GLU A 115 31.97 28.74 -12.58
N LEU A 116 30.63 28.82 -12.45
CA LEU A 116 29.76 29.59 -13.37
C LEU A 116 29.98 31.11 -13.30
N VAL A 117 30.33 31.65 -12.13
CA VAL A 117 30.72 33.06 -12.01
C VAL A 117 32.09 33.29 -12.64
N SER A 118 33.05 32.40 -12.36
CA SER A 118 34.42 32.51 -12.87
C SER A 118 34.50 32.42 -14.39
N ASN A 119 33.62 31.63 -15.02
CA ASN A 119 33.52 31.50 -16.47
C ASN A 119 32.59 32.54 -17.13
N GLY A 120 32.02 33.47 -16.36
CA GLY A 120 31.14 34.54 -16.83
C GLY A 120 29.76 34.07 -17.31
N SER A 121 29.34 32.83 -16.99
CA SER A 121 28.03 32.31 -17.38
C SER A 121 26.87 32.87 -16.56
N ILE A 122 27.12 33.27 -15.31
CA ILE A 122 26.14 33.91 -14.42
C ILE A 122 26.76 35.10 -13.72
N THR A 123 25.94 36.04 -13.24
CA THR A 123 26.40 37.22 -12.49
C THR A 123 26.61 36.91 -11.00
N HIS A 124 27.39 37.75 -10.31
CA HIS A 124 27.51 37.67 -8.85
C HIS A 124 26.16 37.83 -8.13
N GLU A 125 25.26 38.64 -8.67
CA GLU A 125 23.91 38.82 -8.14
C GLU A 125 23.10 37.53 -8.24
N GLN A 126 23.08 36.89 -9.41
CA GLN A 126 22.43 35.59 -9.61
C GLN A 126 22.98 34.51 -8.67
N ARG A 127 24.31 34.48 -8.48
CA ARG A 127 24.97 33.58 -7.52
C ARG A 127 24.53 33.83 -6.07
N ASN A 128 24.31 35.08 -5.68
CA ASN A 128 23.87 35.41 -4.32
C ASN A 128 22.40 35.03 -4.09
N THR A 129 21.53 35.36 -5.04
CA THR A 129 20.10 35.00 -4.99
C THR A 129 19.89 33.49 -4.99
N CYS A 130 20.70 32.75 -5.74
CA CYS A 130 20.64 31.30 -5.83
C CYS A 130 21.69 30.57 -4.97
N SER A 131 22.19 31.21 -3.91
CA SER A 131 23.30 30.73 -3.09
C SER A 131 23.08 29.35 -2.46
N HIS A 132 21.82 28.95 -2.29
CA HIS A 132 21.43 27.68 -1.68
C HIS A 132 20.44 26.94 -2.57
N LEU A 133 20.50 25.61 -2.54
CA LEU A 133 19.57 24.73 -3.21
C LEU A 133 18.87 23.84 -2.18
N ASN A 134 17.58 24.08 -1.99
CA ASN A 134 16.74 23.25 -1.15
C ASN A 134 16.23 22.07 -1.98
N ILE A 135 16.41 20.85 -1.46
CA ILE A 135 15.95 19.63 -2.13
C ILE A 135 15.03 18.86 -1.20
N VAL A 136 13.88 18.49 -1.74
CA VAL A 136 12.97 17.53 -1.14
C VAL A 136 12.76 16.37 -2.11
N GLY A 137 13.02 15.15 -1.64
CA GLY A 137 12.81 13.93 -2.38
C GLY A 137 11.42 13.33 -2.13
N MET A 138 10.84 12.70 -3.16
CA MET A 138 9.69 11.80 -3.04
C MET A 138 10.01 10.48 -3.74
N LEU A 139 9.57 9.39 -3.15
CA LEU A 139 9.92 8.05 -3.61
C LEU A 139 8.90 7.51 -4.61
N GLY A 140 9.25 7.63 -5.89
CA GLY A 140 8.52 7.01 -7.01
C GLY A 140 9.24 5.76 -7.48
N SER A 141 8.83 4.59 -6.95
CA SER A 141 9.40 3.28 -7.27
C SER A 141 8.33 2.21 -7.08
N ILE A 142 8.30 1.20 -7.95
CA ILE A 142 7.44 0.03 -7.74
C ILE A 142 8.08 -0.98 -6.79
N ASP A 143 9.42 -0.97 -6.69
CA ASP A 143 10.22 -2.04 -6.09
C ASP A 143 10.16 -2.03 -4.54
N ASN A 144 9.70 -0.93 -3.94
CA ASN A 144 9.79 -0.65 -2.49
C ASN A 144 11.20 -0.91 -1.94
N ASP A 145 12.20 -0.46 -2.68
CA ASP A 145 13.63 -0.76 -2.48
C ASP A 145 14.35 0.27 -1.58
N PHE A 146 13.69 1.37 -1.25
CA PHE A 146 14.27 2.47 -0.48
C PHE A 146 14.04 2.31 1.01
N CYS A 147 15.11 2.28 1.79
CA CYS A 147 15.02 2.12 3.23
C CYS A 147 14.62 3.42 3.92
N GLY A 148 13.70 3.33 4.90
CA GLY A 148 13.21 4.48 5.66
C GLY A 148 11.83 4.97 5.24
N THR A 149 11.15 4.25 4.35
CA THR A 149 9.72 4.39 4.06
C THR A 149 9.04 3.04 4.18
N ASP A 150 7.80 3.01 4.66
CA ASP A 150 7.00 1.78 4.69
C ASP A 150 6.53 1.37 3.28
N MET A 151 6.22 2.37 2.45
CA MET A 151 5.74 2.20 1.07
C MET A 151 6.32 3.28 0.15
N THR A 152 6.53 2.92 -1.11
CA THR A 152 6.88 3.83 -2.21
C THR A 152 5.71 4.01 -3.18
N ILE A 153 5.61 5.20 -3.80
CA ILE A 153 4.57 5.51 -4.78
C ILE A 153 4.77 4.60 -6.01
N GLY A 154 3.76 3.79 -6.28
CA GLY A 154 3.68 2.87 -7.42
C GLY A 154 3.74 1.39 -7.04
N THR A 155 4.14 1.06 -5.80
CA THR A 155 4.26 -0.34 -5.36
C THR A 155 2.89 -1.03 -5.31
N ASP A 156 1.88 -0.37 -4.78
CA ASP A 156 0.53 -0.94 -4.67
C ASP A 156 -0.11 -1.10 -6.06
N SER A 157 0.09 -0.12 -6.94
CA SER A 157 -0.34 -0.20 -8.35
C SER A 157 0.34 -1.36 -9.09
N ALA A 158 1.65 -1.58 -8.89
CA ALA A 158 2.37 -2.70 -9.48
C ALA A 158 1.86 -4.04 -8.94
N LEU A 159 1.58 -4.12 -7.63
CA LEU A 159 1.00 -5.31 -7.02
C LEU A 159 -0.38 -5.64 -7.61
N HIS A 160 -1.24 -4.65 -7.86
CA HIS A 160 -2.50 -4.86 -8.57
C HIS A 160 -2.27 -5.51 -9.95
N ARG A 161 -1.29 -5.03 -10.73
CA ARG A 161 -0.96 -5.63 -12.03
C ARG A 161 -0.46 -7.08 -11.92
N ILE A 162 0.31 -7.39 -10.89
CA ILE A 162 0.77 -8.76 -10.62
C ILE A 162 -0.44 -9.65 -10.28
N MET A 163 -1.31 -9.20 -9.38
CA MET A 163 -2.48 -9.96 -8.95
C MET A 163 -3.48 -10.19 -10.09
N GLU A 164 -3.75 -9.19 -10.92
CA GLU A 164 -4.58 -9.35 -12.13
C GLU A 164 -4.04 -10.43 -13.06
N ALA A 165 -2.72 -10.48 -13.26
CA ALA A 165 -2.10 -11.49 -14.09
C ALA A 165 -2.18 -12.89 -13.43
N VAL A 166 -1.95 -12.97 -12.12
CA VAL A 166 -2.07 -14.22 -11.36
C VAL A 166 -3.49 -14.77 -11.43
N ASP A 167 -4.49 -13.93 -11.18
CA ASP A 167 -5.90 -14.33 -11.19
C ASP A 167 -6.35 -14.78 -12.58
N ALA A 168 -5.91 -14.08 -13.63
CA ALA A 168 -6.15 -14.48 -15.02
C ALA A 168 -5.52 -15.85 -15.33
N ILE A 169 -4.32 -16.13 -14.82
CA ILE A 169 -3.61 -17.39 -15.01
C ILE A 169 -4.21 -18.53 -14.17
N ALA A 170 -4.68 -18.25 -12.95
CA ALA A 170 -5.16 -19.26 -12.03
C ALA A 170 -6.28 -20.13 -12.63
N THR A 171 -7.19 -19.51 -13.40
CA THR A 171 -8.31 -20.20 -14.06
C THR A 171 -7.84 -21.24 -15.09
N THR A 172 -6.87 -20.88 -15.95
CA THR A 172 -6.29 -21.82 -16.92
C THR A 172 -5.38 -22.86 -16.26
N ALA A 173 -4.65 -22.47 -15.21
CA ALA A 173 -3.78 -23.35 -14.45
C ALA A 173 -4.56 -24.47 -13.75
N SER A 174 -5.67 -24.13 -13.08
CA SER A 174 -6.57 -25.08 -12.42
C SER A 174 -7.22 -26.07 -13.39
N SER A 175 -7.56 -25.60 -14.60
CA SER A 175 -8.21 -26.41 -15.63
C SER A 175 -7.30 -27.51 -16.16
N HIS A 176 -6.02 -27.20 -16.40
CA HIS A 176 -5.04 -28.13 -16.98
C HIS A 176 -4.08 -28.77 -15.96
N GLN A 177 -4.30 -28.54 -14.67
CA GLN A 177 -3.43 -28.99 -13.59
C GLN A 177 -1.96 -28.54 -13.69
N ARG A 178 -1.74 -27.31 -14.16
CA ARG A 178 -0.40 -26.80 -14.49
C ARG A 178 0.32 -26.14 -13.32
N THR A 179 1.64 -26.05 -13.47
CA THR A 179 2.51 -25.22 -12.64
C THR A 179 2.89 -23.96 -13.42
N PHE A 180 2.70 -22.80 -12.83
CA PHE A 180 3.10 -21.52 -13.40
C PHE A 180 4.21 -20.89 -12.58
N ILE A 181 5.25 -20.44 -13.27
CA ILE A 181 6.34 -19.64 -12.71
C ILE A 181 6.14 -18.22 -13.23
N LEU A 182 5.83 -17.29 -12.34
CA LEU A 182 5.67 -15.88 -12.67
C LEU A 182 6.92 -15.10 -12.25
N GLU A 183 7.57 -14.49 -13.23
CA GLU A 183 8.71 -13.61 -13.00
C GLU A 183 8.21 -12.17 -12.81
N VAL A 184 8.51 -11.60 -11.63
CA VAL A 184 8.08 -10.27 -11.20
C VAL A 184 9.28 -9.33 -11.06
N MET A 185 9.03 -8.02 -11.24
CA MET A 185 10.04 -6.98 -11.05
C MET A 185 10.44 -6.84 -9.57
N GLY A 186 11.53 -6.14 -9.33
CA GLY A 186 12.04 -5.85 -7.99
C GLY A 186 13.54 -5.55 -7.95
N ARG A 187 14.26 -5.75 -9.04
CA ARG A 187 15.71 -5.63 -9.28
C ARG A 187 16.55 -6.37 -8.25
N HIS A 188 16.73 -5.76 -7.09
CA HIS A 188 17.49 -6.29 -5.95
C HIS A 188 16.64 -6.32 -4.66
N CYS A 189 15.32 -6.21 -4.81
CA CYS A 189 14.32 -6.16 -3.77
C CYS A 189 13.24 -7.23 -4.01
N GLY A 190 12.96 -8.03 -3.00
CA GLY A 190 11.95 -9.08 -3.04
C GLY A 190 10.55 -8.63 -2.64
N TYR A 191 10.31 -7.34 -2.36
CA TYR A 191 9.04 -6.87 -1.76
C TYR A 191 7.82 -7.23 -2.61
N LEU A 192 7.83 -6.90 -3.91
CA LEU A 192 6.75 -7.25 -4.82
C LEU A 192 6.52 -8.77 -4.88
N ALA A 193 7.59 -9.56 -4.91
CA ALA A 193 7.50 -11.02 -4.95
C ALA A 193 6.90 -11.61 -3.68
N ILE A 194 7.35 -11.18 -2.48
CA ILE A 194 6.84 -11.74 -1.22
C ILE A 194 5.39 -11.33 -0.94
N VAL A 195 5.02 -10.10 -1.27
CA VAL A 195 3.64 -9.64 -1.08
C VAL A 195 2.71 -10.27 -2.11
N ALA A 196 3.11 -10.38 -3.39
CA ALA A 196 2.35 -11.11 -4.39
C ALA A 196 2.20 -12.59 -4.01
N ALA A 197 3.26 -13.22 -3.51
CA ALA A 197 3.20 -14.61 -3.05
C ALA A 197 2.22 -14.81 -1.88
N LEU A 198 2.16 -13.85 -0.95
CA LEU A 198 1.22 -13.86 0.16
C LEU A 198 -0.24 -13.67 -0.33
N ALA A 199 -0.46 -12.71 -1.22
CA ALA A 199 -1.77 -12.36 -1.75
C ALA A 199 -2.34 -13.41 -2.73
N SER A 200 -1.48 -14.17 -3.42
CA SER A 200 -1.87 -15.22 -4.36
C SER A 200 -1.87 -16.63 -3.80
N GLU A 201 -1.47 -16.83 -2.53
CA GLU A 201 -1.22 -18.17 -1.98
C GLU A 201 -0.24 -18.98 -2.83
N ALA A 202 0.85 -18.34 -3.25
CA ALA A 202 1.90 -19.00 -4.01
C ALA A 202 2.51 -20.17 -3.23
N ASP A 203 2.78 -21.27 -3.93
CA ASP A 203 3.40 -22.47 -3.40
C ASP A 203 4.86 -22.23 -3.04
N TYR A 204 5.56 -21.40 -3.80
CA TYR A 204 6.95 -21.06 -3.54
C TYR A 204 7.26 -19.63 -4.00
N VAL A 205 8.19 -18.98 -3.30
CA VAL A 205 8.67 -17.64 -3.66
C VAL A 205 10.19 -17.62 -3.58
N PHE A 206 10.81 -16.97 -4.56
CA PHE A 206 12.24 -16.73 -4.59
C PHE A 206 12.51 -15.22 -4.51
N ILE A 207 13.23 -14.80 -3.47
CA ILE A 207 13.59 -13.39 -3.21
C ILE A 207 15.10 -13.24 -2.94
N PRO A 208 15.73 -12.13 -3.35
CA PRO A 208 17.16 -11.91 -3.16
C PRO A 208 17.59 -11.79 -1.70
N GLU A 209 16.74 -11.25 -0.83
CA GLU A 209 17.06 -11.04 0.58
C GLU A 209 17.13 -12.35 1.37
N LEU A 210 16.49 -13.39 0.84
CA LEU A 210 16.39 -14.68 1.50
C LEU A 210 16.56 -15.82 0.49
N PRO A 211 17.78 -16.01 -0.03
CA PRO A 211 18.09 -17.08 -0.96
C PRO A 211 17.71 -18.44 -0.37
N PRO A 212 17.20 -19.36 -1.21
CA PRO A 212 16.76 -20.66 -0.75
C PRO A 212 17.98 -21.52 -0.33
N GLU A 213 17.72 -22.63 0.37
CA GLU A 213 18.78 -23.57 0.76
C GLU A 213 19.40 -24.28 -0.44
N VAL A 214 20.57 -24.90 -0.27
CA VAL A 214 21.26 -25.61 -1.37
C VAL A 214 20.36 -26.69 -1.98
N ASP A 215 19.56 -27.34 -1.14
CA ASP A 215 18.63 -28.40 -1.55
C ASP A 215 17.22 -27.88 -1.92
N TRP A 216 17.11 -26.62 -2.31
CA TRP A 216 15.85 -26.04 -2.78
C TRP A 216 15.19 -26.82 -3.92
N PRO A 217 15.91 -27.48 -4.87
CA PRO A 217 15.24 -28.23 -5.92
C PRO A 217 14.42 -29.39 -5.38
N ASN A 218 14.95 -30.16 -4.42
CA ASN A 218 14.22 -31.26 -3.80
C ASN A 218 13.12 -30.72 -2.89
N THR A 219 13.42 -29.70 -2.09
CA THR A 219 12.45 -29.06 -1.19
C THR A 219 11.22 -28.54 -1.96
N LEU A 220 11.44 -27.90 -3.12
CA LEU A 220 10.38 -27.44 -4.01
C LEU A 220 9.58 -28.62 -4.55
N CYS A 221 10.25 -29.63 -5.14
CA CYS A 221 9.58 -30.78 -5.73
C CYS A 221 8.72 -31.54 -4.72
N ASP A 222 9.26 -31.82 -3.53
CA ASP A 222 8.55 -32.52 -2.45
C ASP A 222 7.32 -31.73 -2.01
N LYS A 223 7.43 -30.40 -1.94
CA LYS A 223 6.30 -29.53 -1.62
C LYS A 223 5.21 -29.64 -2.68
N LEU A 224 5.55 -29.50 -3.96
CA LEU A 224 4.57 -29.57 -5.06
C LEU A 224 3.89 -30.95 -5.15
N ILE A 225 4.64 -32.03 -4.93
CA ILE A 225 4.09 -33.40 -4.92
C ILE A 225 3.08 -33.54 -3.79
N LYS A 226 3.43 -33.15 -2.57
CA LYS A 226 2.52 -33.27 -1.42
C LYS A 226 1.28 -32.40 -1.59
N GLU A 227 1.42 -31.16 -2.06
CA GLU A 227 0.26 -30.29 -2.35
C GLU A 227 -0.68 -30.92 -3.38
N ARG A 228 -0.12 -31.59 -4.40
CA ARG A 228 -0.89 -32.34 -5.41
C ARG A 228 -1.63 -33.53 -4.79
N GLU A 229 -0.98 -34.29 -3.92
CA GLU A 229 -1.58 -35.42 -3.19
C GLU A 229 -2.75 -34.96 -2.30
N HIS A 230 -2.69 -33.74 -1.78
CA HIS A 230 -3.78 -33.11 -1.01
C HIS A 230 -4.85 -32.44 -1.89
N GLY A 231 -4.85 -32.71 -3.20
CA GLY A 231 -5.90 -32.29 -4.13
C GLY A 231 -5.69 -30.90 -4.75
N LYS A 232 -4.55 -30.22 -4.52
CA LYS A 232 -4.29 -28.92 -5.15
C LYS A 232 -4.14 -29.08 -6.65
N ARG A 233 -4.99 -28.39 -7.39
CA ARG A 233 -5.05 -28.49 -8.86
C ARG A 233 -4.04 -27.63 -9.58
N LEU A 234 -3.56 -26.54 -8.99
CA LEU A 234 -2.60 -25.65 -9.63
C LEU A 234 -1.44 -25.34 -8.68
N HIS A 235 -0.29 -25.03 -9.26
CA HIS A 235 0.82 -24.47 -8.48
C HIS A 235 1.26 -23.14 -9.07
N ILE A 236 1.50 -22.17 -8.18
CA ILE A 236 2.01 -20.85 -8.52
C ILE A 236 3.35 -20.67 -7.82
N ILE A 237 4.38 -20.35 -8.58
CA ILE A 237 5.71 -20.02 -8.09
C ILE A 237 6.00 -18.57 -8.49
N ILE A 238 6.30 -17.72 -7.52
CA ILE A 238 6.68 -16.32 -7.76
C ILE A 238 8.20 -16.19 -7.71
N LEU A 239 8.79 -15.62 -8.75
CA LEU A 239 10.23 -15.44 -8.90
C LEU A 239 10.53 -13.95 -9.04
N SER A 240 11.26 -13.36 -8.09
CA SER A 240 11.81 -12.01 -8.27
C SER A 240 12.88 -12.01 -9.35
N GLU A 241 12.94 -10.95 -10.19
CA GLU A 241 14.02 -10.79 -11.18
C GLU A 241 15.43 -10.82 -10.56
N GLY A 242 15.56 -10.46 -9.28
CA GLY A 242 16.79 -10.50 -8.51
C GLY A 242 17.07 -11.83 -7.82
N ALA A 243 16.28 -12.87 -8.05
CA ALA A 243 16.42 -14.15 -7.34
C ALA A 243 17.81 -14.77 -7.55
N GLN A 244 18.41 -15.21 -6.44
CA GLN A 244 19.76 -15.78 -6.41
C GLN A 244 19.84 -16.91 -5.38
N ASP A 245 20.84 -17.77 -5.54
CA ASP A 245 21.23 -18.76 -4.54
C ASP A 245 22.16 -18.16 -3.46
N ARG A 246 22.54 -18.95 -2.46
CA ARG A 246 23.43 -18.52 -1.36
C ARG A 246 24.87 -18.22 -1.80
N GLU A 247 25.24 -18.59 -3.02
CA GLU A 247 26.53 -18.27 -3.64
C GLU A 247 26.45 -17.04 -4.56
N GLY A 248 25.29 -16.39 -4.63
CA GLY A 248 25.06 -15.21 -5.46
C GLY A 248 24.86 -15.55 -6.95
N LYS A 249 24.63 -16.82 -7.29
CA LYS A 249 24.31 -17.21 -8.67
C LYS A 249 22.83 -16.96 -8.94
N PRO A 250 22.48 -16.34 -10.07
CA PRO A 250 21.08 -16.11 -10.42
C PRO A 250 20.27 -17.41 -10.51
N ILE A 251 19.06 -17.41 -9.94
CA ILE A 251 18.07 -18.47 -10.11
C ILE A 251 17.08 -17.98 -11.18
N THR A 252 17.10 -18.59 -12.36
CA THR A 252 16.22 -18.18 -13.48
C THR A 252 14.94 -19.00 -13.53
N ALA A 253 13.90 -18.44 -14.16
CA ALA A 253 12.63 -19.15 -14.36
C ALA A 253 12.80 -20.47 -15.13
N GLU A 254 13.72 -20.51 -16.10
CA GLU A 254 14.03 -21.75 -16.84
C GLU A 254 14.73 -22.80 -15.98
N MET A 255 15.59 -22.40 -15.03
CA MET A 255 16.17 -23.34 -14.07
C MET A 255 15.09 -23.98 -13.20
N VAL A 256 14.17 -23.18 -12.67
CA VAL A 256 13.06 -23.67 -11.84
C VAL A 256 12.15 -24.58 -12.66
N LYS A 257 11.79 -24.19 -13.89
CA LYS A 257 10.98 -25.02 -14.80
C LYS A 257 11.64 -26.36 -15.08
N LYS A 258 12.94 -26.36 -15.39
CA LYS A 258 13.71 -27.60 -15.64
C LYS A 258 13.62 -28.54 -14.45
N VAL A 259 13.84 -28.03 -13.24
CA VAL A 259 13.72 -28.81 -11.99
C VAL A 259 12.32 -29.43 -11.85
N VAL A 260 11.26 -28.65 -12.03
CA VAL A 260 9.88 -29.13 -11.88
C VAL A 260 9.53 -30.17 -12.96
N VAL A 261 9.91 -29.95 -14.21
CA VAL A 261 9.64 -30.87 -15.32
C VAL A 261 10.40 -32.18 -15.16
N GLU A 262 11.68 -32.14 -14.82
CA GLU A 262 12.52 -33.34 -14.71
C GLU A 262 12.14 -34.21 -13.50
N LYS A 263 11.86 -33.59 -12.35
CA LYS A 263 11.63 -34.32 -11.09
C LYS A 263 10.14 -34.60 -10.81
N VAL A 264 9.27 -33.63 -11.08
CA VAL A 264 7.82 -33.74 -10.75
C VAL A 264 6.99 -34.16 -11.96
N LYS A 265 7.53 -34.00 -13.19
CA LYS A 265 6.85 -34.33 -14.46
C LYS A 265 5.51 -33.60 -14.66
N GLN A 266 5.41 -32.36 -14.18
CA GLN A 266 4.24 -31.50 -14.37
C GLN A 266 4.39 -30.55 -15.57
N ASP A 267 3.29 -30.31 -16.30
CA ASP A 267 3.26 -29.28 -17.37
C ASP A 267 3.48 -27.89 -16.73
N THR A 268 4.63 -27.30 -17.03
CA THR A 268 5.13 -26.10 -16.37
C THR A 268 5.33 -24.97 -17.38
N ARG A 269 4.77 -23.80 -17.08
CA ARG A 269 4.81 -22.61 -17.93
C ARG A 269 5.46 -21.45 -17.20
N ILE A 270 6.16 -20.61 -17.96
CA ILE A 270 6.78 -19.39 -17.46
C ILE A 270 6.00 -18.20 -18.01
N THR A 271 5.74 -17.22 -17.15
CA THR A 271 5.18 -15.94 -17.55
C THR A 271 6.06 -14.83 -16.97
N VAL A 272 6.75 -14.12 -17.85
CA VAL A 272 7.51 -12.92 -17.48
C VAL A 272 6.59 -11.72 -17.65
N LEU A 273 6.15 -11.12 -16.54
CA LEU A 273 5.20 -10.01 -16.59
C LEU A 273 5.83 -8.74 -17.19
N GLY A 274 7.12 -8.53 -16.92
CA GLY A 274 7.88 -7.40 -17.45
C GLY A 274 7.22 -6.05 -17.13
N HIS A 275 7.17 -5.17 -18.13
CA HIS A 275 6.78 -3.77 -17.95
C HIS A 275 5.28 -3.52 -17.71
N VAL A 276 4.42 -4.56 -17.81
CA VAL A 276 3.00 -4.43 -17.43
C VAL A 276 2.88 -3.93 -15.99
N GLN A 277 3.82 -4.32 -15.12
CA GLN A 277 3.91 -3.91 -13.71
C GLN A 277 4.17 -2.41 -13.50
N ARG A 278 4.58 -1.67 -14.53
CA ARG A 278 4.78 -0.20 -14.48
C ARG A 278 3.68 0.58 -15.20
N GLY A 279 2.75 -0.13 -15.84
CA GLY A 279 1.65 0.43 -16.59
C GLY A 279 0.33 0.40 -15.82
N GLY A 280 -0.74 0.76 -16.51
CA GLY A 280 -2.08 0.84 -15.92
C GLY A 280 -2.34 2.17 -15.19
N SER A 281 -3.54 2.30 -14.64
CA SER A 281 -3.92 3.45 -13.82
C SER A 281 -3.40 3.25 -12.39
N PRO A 282 -2.96 4.31 -11.69
CA PRO A 282 -2.56 4.20 -10.29
C PRO A 282 -3.75 3.75 -9.41
N SER A 283 -3.48 2.91 -8.42
CA SER A 283 -4.45 2.47 -7.42
C SER A 283 -4.92 3.63 -6.54
N ALA A 284 -6.05 3.47 -5.83
CA ALA A 284 -6.53 4.48 -4.90
C ALA A 284 -5.48 4.84 -3.84
N PHE A 285 -4.76 3.83 -3.32
CA PHE A 285 -3.68 4.01 -2.36
C PHE A 285 -2.56 4.90 -2.92
N ASP A 286 -2.02 4.58 -4.10
CA ASP A 286 -0.90 5.35 -4.67
C ASP A 286 -1.30 6.78 -5.05
N ARG A 287 -2.56 7.02 -5.43
CA ARG A 287 -3.08 8.38 -5.68
C ARG A 287 -3.11 9.19 -4.39
N VAL A 288 -3.72 8.64 -3.34
CA VAL A 288 -3.80 9.31 -2.03
C VAL A 288 -2.40 9.55 -1.45
N LEU A 289 -1.52 8.55 -1.54
CA LEU A 289 -0.14 8.65 -1.09
C LEU A 289 0.62 9.75 -1.84
N GLY A 290 0.54 9.76 -3.17
CA GLY A 290 1.18 10.77 -4.00
C GLY A 290 0.67 12.18 -3.70
N CYS A 291 -0.64 12.35 -3.50
CA CYS A 291 -1.24 13.62 -3.12
C CYS A 291 -0.74 14.11 -1.74
N ARG A 292 -0.76 13.24 -0.73
CA ARG A 292 -0.29 13.58 0.63
C ARG A 292 1.21 13.93 0.64
N MET A 293 2.03 13.11 -0.01
CA MET A 293 3.47 13.35 -0.08
C MET A 293 3.82 14.61 -0.89
N GLY A 294 3.07 14.90 -1.96
CA GLY A 294 3.26 16.10 -2.76
C GLY A 294 2.96 17.37 -1.97
N ALA A 295 1.86 17.39 -1.20
CA ALA A 295 1.53 18.50 -0.31
C ALA A 295 2.62 18.70 0.76
N GLU A 296 3.05 17.61 1.41
CA GLU A 296 4.10 17.66 2.43
C GLU A 296 5.45 18.12 1.86
N ALA A 297 5.77 17.76 0.62
CA ALA A 297 7.00 18.21 -0.03
C ALA A 297 7.04 19.72 -0.24
N VAL A 298 5.89 20.33 -0.57
CA VAL A 298 5.77 21.78 -0.71
C VAL A 298 5.94 22.46 0.65
N LEU A 299 5.29 21.94 1.70
CA LEU A 299 5.45 22.45 3.07
C LEU A 299 6.89 22.34 3.56
N ALA A 300 7.55 21.21 3.29
CA ALA A 300 8.96 21.01 3.62
C ALA A 300 9.87 22.04 2.94
N LEU A 301 9.61 22.41 1.69
CA LEU A 301 10.36 23.45 1.00
C LEU A 301 10.09 24.85 1.56
N PHE A 302 8.87 25.15 1.99
CA PHE A 302 8.54 26.42 2.64
C PHE A 302 9.25 26.61 3.98
N GLU A 303 9.38 25.53 4.73
CA GLU A 303 10.03 25.54 6.04
C GLU A 303 11.56 25.40 5.95
N ALA A 304 12.09 25.05 4.78
CA ALA A 304 13.51 24.84 4.56
C ALA A 304 14.31 26.14 4.73
N LYS A 305 15.38 26.04 5.51
CA LYS A 305 16.37 27.09 5.72
C LYS A 305 17.65 26.75 4.94
N PRO A 306 18.55 27.72 4.71
CA PRO A 306 19.85 27.50 4.07
C PRO A 306 20.69 26.36 4.66
N ASP A 307 20.58 26.12 5.96
CA ASP A 307 21.26 25.08 6.73
C ASP A 307 20.47 23.77 6.84
N SER A 308 19.23 23.73 6.35
CA SER A 308 18.43 22.51 6.34
C SER A 308 19.08 21.43 5.49
N GLU A 309 19.08 20.22 6.02
CA GLU A 309 19.50 19.05 5.26
C GLU A 309 18.44 18.66 4.23
N ALA A 310 18.88 18.03 3.13
CA ALA A 310 17.94 17.47 2.17
C ALA A 310 17.15 16.35 2.83
N CYS A 311 15.83 16.39 2.70
CA CYS A 311 14.94 15.37 3.24
C CYS A 311 14.20 14.61 2.14
N VAL A 312 13.68 13.45 2.49
CA VAL A 312 12.74 12.67 1.70
C VAL A 312 11.41 12.67 2.44
N VAL A 313 10.32 12.94 1.72
CA VAL A 313 8.97 12.73 2.23
C VAL A 313 8.67 11.24 2.13
N SER A 314 8.31 10.66 3.25
CA SER A 314 8.15 9.23 3.45
C SER A 314 6.86 8.92 4.20
N LEU A 315 6.45 7.66 4.17
CA LEU A 315 5.34 7.14 4.95
C LEU A 315 5.89 6.30 6.12
N ASP A 316 5.55 6.66 7.34
CA ASP A 316 5.82 5.88 8.56
C ASP A 316 4.52 5.80 9.36
N GLY A 317 4.01 4.58 9.58
CA GLY A 317 2.80 4.38 10.38
C GLY A 317 1.58 5.15 9.85
N ASN A 318 1.38 5.18 8.53
CA ASN A 318 0.33 5.94 7.84
C ASN A 318 0.40 7.48 7.97
N GLN A 319 1.52 8.01 8.47
CA GLN A 319 1.78 9.45 8.55
C GLN A 319 2.89 9.86 7.59
N ALA A 320 2.74 11.05 7.00
CA ALA A 320 3.79 11.63 6.18
C ALA A 320 4.88 12.18 7.11
N VAL A 321 6.11 11.70 6.94
CA VAL A 321 7.27 12.10 7.74
C VAL A 321 8.39 12.58 6.83
N ARG A 322 9.25 13.47 7.36
CA ARG A 322 10.44 13.95 6.68
C ARG A 322 11.65 13.23 7.26
N VAL A 323 12.34 12.47 6.42
CA VAL A 323 13.54 11.72 6.84
C VAL A 323 14.78 12.26 6.15
N PRO A 324 15.95 12.29 6.81
CA PRO A 324 17.18 12.78 6.19
C PRO A 324 17.56 11.90 4.99
N LEU A 325 17.72 12.52 3.81
CA LEU A 325 17.93 11.81 2.56
C LEU A 325 19.15 10.87 2.62
N MET A 326 20.25 11.35 3.19
CA MET A 326 21.49 10.58 3.25
C MET A 326 21.39 9.34 4.14
N GLN A 327 20.67 9.43 5.26
CA GLN A 327 20.46 8.28 6.13
C GLN A 327 19.71 7.16 5.41
N CYS A 328 18.72 7.50 4.58
CA CYS A 328 17.98 6.52 3.80
C CYS A 328 18.84 5.88 2.69
N VAL A 329 19.64 6.67 1.98
CA VAL A 329 20.56 6.16 0.95
C VAL A 329 21.61 5.23 1.56
N GLU A 330 22.17 5.58 2.72
CA GLU A 330 23.14 4.74 3.44
C GLU A 330 22.55 3.41 3.89
N LYS A 331 21.35 3.43 4.48
CA LYS A 331 20.61 2.20 4.85
C LYS A 331 20.34 1.32 3.64
N THR A 332 19.96 1.92 2.51
CA THR A 332 19.69 1.18 1.26
C THR A 332 20.94 0.49 0.73
N LYS A 333 22.09 1.18 0.72
CA LYS A 333 23.39 0.59 0.37
C LYS A 333 23.83 -0.50 1.35
N ALA A 334 23.51 -0.35 2.64
CA ALA A 334 23.81 -1.36 3.65
C ALA A 334 23.10 -2.68 3.37
N VAL A 335 21.88 -2.68 2.84
CA VAL A 335 21.19 -3.93 2.45
C VAL A 335 21.94 -4.66 1.34
N ALA A 336 22.36 -3.94 0.30
CA ALA A 336 23.13 -4.52 -0.80
C ALA A 336 24.46 -5.11 -0.29
N LYS A 337 25.12 -4.42 0.65
CA LYS A 337 26.32 -4.92 1.30
C LYS A 337 26.06 -6.19 2.10
N CYS A 338 25.02 -6.23 2.94
CA CYS A 338 24.66 -7.42 3.71
C CYS A 338 24.35 -8.62 2.81
N MET A 339 23.69 -8.41 1.67
CA MET A 339 23.46 -9.49 0.70
C MET A 339 24.77 -9.98 0.06
N ALA A 340 25.69 -9.08 -0.28
CA ALA A 340 27.01 -9.45 -0.81
C ALA A 340 27.86 -10.22 0.22
N ASP A 341 27.79 -9.81 1.50
CA ASP A 341 28.48 -10.43 2.62
C ASP A 341 27.78 -11.71 3.13
N LYS A 342 26.72 -12.18 2.44
CA LYS A 342 25.90 -13.36 2.79
C LYS A 342 25.22 -13.27 4.16
N GLU A 343 24.98 -12.06 4.67
CA GLU A 343 24.27 -11.78 5.93
C GLU A 343 22.75 -11.67 5.73
N TRP A 344 22.11 -12.74 5.25
CA TRP A 344 20.71 -12.74 4.80
C TRP A 344 19.69 -12.27 5.84
N GLN A 345 19.81 -12.73 7.09
CA GLN A 345 18.88 -12.32 8.14
C GLN A 345 18.96 -10.82 8.43
N LYS A 346 20.17 -10.23 8.39
CA LYS A 346 20.35 -8.79 8.55
C LYS A 346 19.80 -8.02 7.35
N ALA A 347 19.95 -8.55 6.13
CA ALA A 347 19.34 -7.94 4.94
C ALA A 347 17.81 -7.86 5.05
N VAL A 348 17.16 -8.93 5.52
CA VAL A 348 15.71 -8.96 5.81
C VAL A 348 15.33 -7.94 6.88
N GLN A 349 16.10 -7.84 7.97
CA GLN A 349 15.84 -6.89 9.06
C GLN A 349 16.01 -5.43 8.61
N LEU A 350 17.02 -5.14 7.78
CA LEU A 350 17.28 -3.80 7.28
C LEU A 350 16.21 -3.31 6.28
N ARG A 351 15.51 -4.21 5.59
CA ARG A 351 14.31 -3.87 4.78
C ARG A 351 13.15 -3.35 5.64
N GLY A 352 13.13 -3.70 6.92
CA GLY A 352 12.14 -3.22 7.87
C GLY A 352 11.24 -4.32 8.44
N LYS A 353 10.53 -3.97 9.51
CA LYS A 353 9.67 -4.90 10.26
C LYS A 353 8.51 -5.44 9.42
N SER A 354 7.95 -4.61 8.53
CA SER A 354 6.88 -5.01 7.61
C SER A 354 7.34 -6.12 6.66
N PHE A 355 8.52 -5.96 6.04
CA PHE A 355 9.13 -6.96 5.17
C PHE A 355 9.39 -8.26 5.91
N GLU A 356 10.05 -8.19 7.08
CA GLU A 356 10.34 -9.38 7.90
C GLU A 356 9.07 -10.13 8.29
N ARG A 357 8.01 -9.41 8.69
CA ARG A 357 6.72 -9.99 9.06
C ARG A 357 6.03 -10.66 7.87
N ASN A 358 6.11 -10.07 6.67
CA ASN A 358 5.57 -10.67 5.44
C ASN A 358 6.26 -12.00 5.13
N VAL A 359 7.60 -12.03 5.22
CA VAL A 359 8.39 -13.26 5.02
C VAL A 359 8.00 -14.35 6.02
N GLN A 360 7.93 -14.00 7.31
CA GLN A 360 7.56 -14.95 8.37
C GLN A 360 6.13 -15.48 8.18
N THR A 361 5.18 -14.59 7.89
CA THR A 361 3.78 -14.94 7.66
C THR A 361 3.64 -15.87 6.46
N TYR A 362 4.31 -15.55 5.34
CA TYR A 362 4.31 -16.40 4.15
C TYR A 362 4.86 -17.80 4.44
N ARG A 363 6.01 -17.91 5.12
CA ARG A 363 6.63 -19.20 5.44
C ARG A 363 5.70 -20.09 6.27
N MET A 364 5.04 -19.51 7.28
CA MET A 364 4.11 -20.24 8.13
C MET A 364 2.86 -20.64 7.35
N LEU A 365 2.22 -19.71 6.63
CA LEU A 365 0.96 -19.98 5.93
C LEU A 365 1.12 -20.93 4.74
N THR A 366 2.29 -21.05 4.14
CA THR A 366 2.51 -21.91 2.97
C THR A 366 3.09 -23.28 3.29
N SER A 367 3.19 -23.65 4.58
CA SER A 367 3.55 -25.00 4.95
C SER A 367 2.50 -26.01 4.45
N VAL A 368 2.92 -27.17 3.97
CA VAL A 368 1.98 -28.17 3.41
C VAL A 368 1.10 -28.77 4.51
N MET A 369 1.69 -28.95 5.69
CA MET A 369 1.08 -29.53 6.87
C MET A 369 1.49 -28.70 8.08
N PRO A 370 0.69 -28.72 9.18
CA PRO A 370 1.17 -28.22 10.45
C PRO A 370 2.44 -29.00 10.87
N PRO A 371 3.40 -28.35 11.53
CA PRO A 371 4.61 -29.00 12.01
C PRO A 371 4.25 -30.17 12.94
N LYS A 372 4.99 -31.28 12.83
CA LYS A 372 4.86 -32.40 13.76
C LYS A 372 5.31 -31.91 15.13
N LEU A 373 4.38 -31.77 16.07
CA LEU A 373 4.72 -31.43 17.45
C LEU A 373 5.43 -32.64 18.09
N ASP A 374 6.70 -32.48 18.45
CA ASP A 374 7.56 -33.54 19.03
C ASP A 374 7.07 -34.04 20.40
N LYS A 375 6.05 -33.40 20.98
CA LYS A 375 5.32 -33.86 22.16
C LYS A 375 3.82 -33.67 21.93
N PRO A 376 2.97 -34.69 22.15
CA PRO A 376 1.54 -34.49 22.35
C PRO A 376 1.34 -33.90 23.75
N SER A 377 1.84 -32.68 23.97
CA SER A 377 1.70 -31.99 25.24
C SER A 377 0.43 -31.15 25.21
N SER A 378 -0.58 -31.62 25.96
CA SER A 378 -1.93 -31.07 26.16
C SER A 378 -2.84 -31.07 24.92
N ASP A 379 -4.11 -31.47 25.10
CA ASP A 379 -5.18 -31.17 24.14
C ASP A 379 -5.11 -29.67 23.82
N GLY A 380 -4.76 -29.31 22.58
CA GLY A 380 -4.63 -27.91 22.17
C GLY A 380 -5.88 -27.09 22.45
N PHE A 381 -5.77 -25.76 22.47
CA PHE A 381 -6.92 -24.91 22.80
C PHE A 381 -8.00 -25.02 21.73
N ARG A 382 -9.27 -24.88 22.15
CA ARG A 382 -10.42 -24.85 21.25
C ARG A 382 -10.74 -23.41 20.85
N MET A 383 -10.28 -23.05 19.66
CA MET A 383 -10.40 -21.72 19.09
C MET A 383 -11.65 -21.66 18.19
N ALA A 384 -12.41 -20.57 18.22
CA ALA A 384 -13.52 -20.34 17.30
C ALA A 384 -13.30 -19.07 16.47
N VAL A 385 -13.81 -19.07 15.24
CA VAL A 385 -13.86 -17.90 14.36
C VAL A 385 -15.24 -17.75 13.75
N MET A 386 -15.72 -16.50 13.64
CA MET A 386 -17.01 -16.19 13.03
C MET A 386 -17.00 -14.85 12.29
N HIS A 387 -17.94 -14.67 11.37
CA HIS A 387 -18.19 -13.39 10.72
C HIS A 387 -19.43 -12.70 11.29
N VAL A 388 -19.35 -11.39 11.51
CA VAL A 388 -20.49 -10.58 11.95
C VAL A 388 -20.50 -9.24 11.23
N GLY A 389 -21.64 -8.88 10.65
CA GLY A 389 -21.83 -7.66 9.87
C GLY A 389 -22.13 -7.94 8.40
N ALA A 390 -21.92 -6.94 7.55
CA ALA A 390 -22.07 -7.07 6.11
C ALA A 390 -20.86 -7.82 5.49
N PRO A 391 -21.06 -8.56 4.38
CA PRO A 391 -19.95 -9.18 3.66
C PRO A 391 -18.90 -8.16 3.24
N CYS A 392 -17.63 -8.53 3.37
CA CYS A 392 -16.52 -7.65 3.02
C CYS A 392 -15.33 -8.44 2.45
N CYS A 393 -14.61 -7.84 1.50
CA CYS A 393 -13.39 -8.44 0.96
C CYS A 393 -12.31 -8.58 2.04
N GLY A 394 -11.54 -9.68 1.99
CA GLY A 394 -10.51 -10.00 2.98
C GLY A 394 -10.98 -10.83 4.18
N MET A 395 -12.30 -11.01 4.37
CA MET A 395 -12.83 -11.88 5.45
C MET A 395 -12.31 -13.32 5.34
N ASN A 396 -12.34 -13.90 4.14
CA ASN A 396 -11.85 -15.26 3.89
C ASN A 396 -10.33 -15.39 4.12
N ALA A 397 -9.56 -14.39 3.67
CA ALA A 397 -8.11 -14.35 3.89
C ALA A 397 -7.76 -14.30 5.38
N ALA A 398 -8.52 -13.55 6.18
CA ALA A 398 -8.36 -13.47 7.63
C ALA A 398 -8.68 -14.81 8.32
N VAL A 399 -9.77 -15.49 7.92
CA VAL A 399 -10.10 -16.84 8.43
C VAL A 399 -8.98 -17.82 8.12
N ARG A 400 -8.51 -17.87 6.88
CA ARG A 400 -7.41 -18.75 6.48
C ARG A 400 -6.17 -18.53 7.33
N SER A 401 -5.79 -17.27 7.52
CA SER A 401 -4.63 -16.91 8.33
C SER A 401 -4.80 -17.37 9.79
N PHE A 402 -5.95 -17.09 10.39
CA PHE A 402 -6.25 -17.50 11.77
C PHE A 402 -6.22 -19.02 11.95
N VAL A 403 -6.91 -19.75 11.06
CA VAL A 403 -7.01 -21.22 11.09
C VAL A 403 -5.61 -21.83 11.00
N ARG A 404 -4.81 -21.46 9.99
CA ARG A 404 -3.46 -22.02 9.81
C ARG A 404 -2.53 -21.68 10.98
N ASN A 405 -2.62 -20.47 11.55
CA ASN A 405 -1.84 -20.11 12.74
C ASN A 405 -2.17 -21.01 13.96
N CYS A 406 -3.46 -21.22 14.23
CA CYS A 406 -3.90 -22.03 15.37
C CYS A 406 -3.51 -23.50 15.18
N LEU A 407 -3.76 -24.05 13.99
CA LEU A 407 -3.38 -25.44 13.66
C LEU A 407 -1.86 -25.63 13.72
N ASN A 408 -1.07 -24.64 13.31
CA ASN A 408 0.39 -24.66 13.40
C ASN A 408 0.90 -24.73 14.85
N ARG A 409 0.11 -24.24 15.82
CA ARG A 409 0.39 -24.34 17.27
C ARG A 409 -0.11 -25.65 17.88
N GLY A 410 -0.95 -26.42 17.18
CA GLY A 410 -1.60 -27.65 17.67
C GLY A 410 -2.99 -27.45 18.27
N ASP A 411 -3.61 -26.29 18.05
CA ASP A 411 -4.97 -26.01 18.53
C ASP A 411 -6.04 -26.64 17.63
N VAL A 412 -7.26 -26.76 18.15
CA VAL A 412 -8.45 -27.17 17.37
C VAL A 412 -9.25 -25.92 17.02
N VAL A 413 -9.59 -25.76 15.74
CA VAL A 413 -10.30 -24.57 15.25
C VAL A 413 -11.72 -24.93 14.82
N PHE A 414 -12.69 -24.11 15.24
CA PHE A 414 -14.09 -24.19 14.84
C PHE A 414 -14.49 -22.94 14.04
N GLY A 415 -15.19 -23.16 12.92
CA GLY A 415 -15.92 -22.14 12.20
C GLY A 415 -17.36 -22.09 12.69
N ILE A 416 -17.80 -20.92 13.15
CA ILE A 416 -19.21 -20.67 13.45
C ILE A 416 -19.79 -20.01 12.20
N HIS A 417 -20.77 -20.69 11.60
CA HIS A 417 -21.40 -20.21 10.38
C HIS A 417 -22.51 -19.21 10.66
N ASP A 418 -22.79 -18.31 9.72
CA ASP A 418 -23.90 -17.33 9.78
C ASP A 418 -23.95 -16.45 11.05
N GLY A 419 -22.79 -16.20 11.65
CA GLY A 419 -22.62 -15.30 12.79
C GLY A 419 -23.39 -15.77 14.05
N ILE A 420 -24.10 -14.85 14.69
CA ILE A 420 -24.84 -15.15 15.93
C ILE A 420 -26.00 -16.12 15.71
N GLU A 421 -26.65 -16.08 14.54
CA GLU A 421 -27.76 -16.98 14.22
C GLU A 421 -27.26 -18.42 14.12
N GLY A 422 -26.19 -18.68 13.36
CA GLY A 422 -25.66 -20.04 13.32
C GLY A 422 -24.97 -20.48 14.62
N LEU A 423 -24.49 -19.55 15.45
CA LEU A 423 -24.02 -19.88 16.80
C LEU A 423 -25.15 -20.49 17.65
N ILE A 424 -26.32 -19.85 17.70
CA ILE A 424 -27.45 -20.34 18.52
C ILE A 424 -28.03 -21.64 17.96
N ASP A 425 -28.03 -21.80 16.64
CA ASP A 425 -28.48 -23.02 15.95
C ASP A 425 -27.48 -24.17 16.09
N GLY A 426 -26.26 -23.91 16.59
CA GLY A 426 -25.19 -24.91 16.71
C GLY A 426 -24.53 -25.27 15.38
N ASN A 427 -24.60 -24.38 14.38
CA ASN A 427 -23.92 -24.50 13.10
C ASN A 427 -22.41 -24.20 13.24
N ILE A 428 -21.73 -25.09 13.96
CA ILE A 428 -20.32 -24.98 14.35
C ILE A 428 -19.58 -26.21 13.86
N HIS A 429 -18.60 -26.02 13.00
CA HIS A 429 -17.86 -27.10 12.36
C HIS A 429 -16.36 -26.96 12.60
N SER A 430 -15.66 -28.08 12.82
CA SER A 430 -14.20 -28.08 12.89
C SER A 430 -13.61 -27.74 11.52
N ILE A 431 -12.61 -26.85 11.49
CA ILE A 431 -11.91 -26.47 10.25
C ILE A 431 -10.52 -27.10 10.25
N ALA A 432 -10.23 -27.89 9.22
CA ALA A 432 -8.92 -28.47 8.95
C ALA A 432 -8.03 -27.54 8.10
N TRP A 433 -6.74 -27.89 8.01
CA TRP A 433 -5.74 -27.10 7.28
C TRP A 433 -6.11 -26.85 5.81
N HIS A 434 -6.69 -27.87 5.18
CA HIS A 434 -7.00 -27.89 3.75
C HIS A 434 -8.31 -27.17 3.42
N ASP A 435 -9.22 -27.04 4.39
CA ASP A 435 -10.55 -26.46 4.19
C ASP A 435 -10.47 -24.97 3.82
N VAL A 436 -9.40 -24.29 4.25
CA VAL A 436 -9.14 -22.87 3.99
C VAL A 436 -8.17 -22.61 2.84
N SER A 437 -7.80 -23.65 2.09
CA SER A 437 -6.94 -23.50 0.91
C SER A 437 -7.67 -22.77 -0.22
N GLY A 438 -7.01 -21.80 -0.85
CA GLY A 438 -7.57 -21.00 -1.93
C GLY A 438 -8.47 -19.85 -1.48
N TRP A 439 -8.60 -19.61 -0.16
CA TRP A 439 -9.50 -18.57 0.37
C TRP A 439 -8.95 -17.14 0.25
N VAL A 440 -7.64 -16.96 0.01
CA VAL A 440 -7.01 -15.62 0.03
C VAL A 440 -7.60 -14.67 -1.01
N GLY A 441 -7.73 -15.12 -2.27
CA GLY A 441 -8.25 -14.29 -3.37
C GLY A 441 -9.78 -14.27 -3.49
N GLN A 442 -10.52 -14.92 -2.57
CA GLN A 442 -11.96 -15.04 -2.69
C GLN A 442 -12.69 -13.91 -1.96
N GLY A 443 -13.57 -13.21 -2.68
CA GLY A 443 -14.48 -12.22 -2.10
C GLY A 443 -15.58 -12.85 -1.24
N GLY A 444 -16.33 -12.00 -0.53
CA GLY A 444 -17.44 -12.44 0.32
C GLY A 444 -17.00 -13.06 1.65
N ALA A 445 -17.85 -13.92 2.21
CA ALA A 445 -17.71 -14.49 3.55
C ALA A 445 -18.14 -15.97 3.54
N PHE A 446 -17.19 -16.90 3.45
CA PHE A 446 -17.47 -18.34 3.28
C PHE A 446 -18.08 -18.99 4.52
N LEU A 447 -17.83 -18.45 5.71
CA LEU A 447 -18.57 -18.88 6.91
C LEU A 447 -20.01 -18.34 6.92
N GLY A 448 -20.39 -17.44 6.01
CA GLY A 448 -21.64 -16.68 6.11
C GLY A 448 -21.54 -15.57 7.15
N THR A 449 -22.27 -14.47 6.94
CA THR A 449 -22.24 -13.31 7.84
C THR A 449 -23.62 -12.67 7.95
N LYS A 450 -23.97 -12.24 9.16
CA LYS A 450 -25.24 -11.58 9.51
C LYS A 450 -24.95 -10.40 10.41
N ARG A 451 -25.85 -9.40 10.40
CA ARG A 451 -25.76 -8.21 11.28
C ARG A 451 -26.33 -8.44 12.68
N THR A 452 -26.87 -9.63 12.94
CA THR A 452 -27.57 -9.97 14.17
C THR A 452 -26.63 -9.94 15.37
N LEU A 453 -27.05 -9.24 16.42
CA LEU A 453 -26.32 -9.12 17.68
C LEU A 453 -26.81 -10.14 18.71
N PRO A 454 -26.00 -10.50 19.72
CA PRO A 454 -26.41 -11.41 20.80
C PRO A 454 -27.69 -10.95 21.52
N GLY A 455 -27.73 -9.70 22.00
CA GLY A 455 -28.91 -9.10 22.64
C GLY A 455 -29.62 -10.04 23.64
N ASN A 456 -30.91 -10.28 23.41
CA ASN A 456 -31.75 -11.14 24.25
C ASN A 456 -31.42 -12.64 24.15
N MET A 457 -30.57 -13.05 23.19
CA MET A 457 -30.20 -14.44 22.92
C MET A 457 -28.88 -14.84 23.61
N MET A 458 -28.34 -13.99 24.50
CA MET A 458 -27.07 -14.19 25.19
C MET A 458 -26.93 -15.58 25.86
N GLU A 459 -27.98 -16.05 26.52
CA GLU A 459 -27.97 -17.35 27.21
C GLU A 459 -27.82 -18.52 26.23
N GLN A 460 -28.41 -18.44 25.05
CA GLN A 460 -28.29 -19.45 24.00
C GLN A 460 -26.87 -19.46 23.41
N CYS A 461 -26.31 -18.28 23.13
CA CYS A 461 -24.91 -18.14 22.69
C CYS A 461 -23.96 -18.79 23.70
N VAL A 462 -24.12 -18.48 24.99
CA VAL A 462 -23.28 -19.03 26.07
C VAL A 462 -23.42 -20.55 26.19
N ALA A 463 -24.65 -21.07 26.09
CA ALA A 463 -24.90 -22.51 26.12
C ALA A 463 -24.10 -23.23 25.02
N LYS A 464 -24.05 -22.66 23.81
CA LYS A 464 -23.33 -23.24 22.67
C LYS A 464 -21.81 -23.11 22.81
N LEU A 465 -21.30 -21.97 23.30
CA LEU A 465 -19.87 -21.84 23.62
C LEU A 465 -19.42 -22.86 24.67
N ARG A 466 -20.27 -23.14 25.67
CA ARG A 466 -20.04 -24.18 26.69
C ARG A 466 -20.05 -25.59 26.09
N GLU A 467 -21.06 -25.90 25.27
CA GLU A 467 -21.25 -27.19 24.61
C GLU A 467 -20.02 -27.59 23.79
N PHE A 468 -19.51 -26.66 22.97
CA PHE A 468 -18.33 -26.88 22.12
C PHE A 468 -17.00 -26.66 22.85
N ARG A 469 -17.05 -26.22 24.12
CA ARG A 469 -15.91 -25.90 24.99
C ARG A 469 -14.95 -24.89 24.35
N ILE A 470 -15.51 -23.82 23.78
CA ILE A 470 -14.72 -22.76 23.13
C ILE A 470 -13.91 -22.01 24.19
N GLN A 471 -12.62 -21.85 23.95
CA GLN A 471 -11.66 -21.24 24.88
C GLN A 471 -11.11 -19.90 24.38
N ALA A 472 -11.33 -19.55 23.11
CA ALA A 472 -11.09 -18.23 22.56
C ALA A 472 -11.94 -18.00 21.31
N LEU A 473 -12.30 -16.75 21.04
CA LEU A 473 -13.16 -16.38 19.92
C LEU A 473 -12.56 -15.22 19.11
N LEU A 474 -12.42 -15.43 17.81
CA LEU A 474 -12.11 -14.38 16.84
C LEU A 474 -13.39 -13.98 16.10
N VAL A 475 -13.72 -12.69 16.14
CA VAL A 475 -14.82 -12.12 15.35
C VAL A 475 -14.22 -11.29 14.22
N ILE A 476 -14.53 -11.61 12.97
CA ILE A 476 -14.11 -10.83 11.82
C ILE A 476 -15.35 -10.08 11.31
N GLY A 477 -15.38 -8.76 11.46
CA GLY A 477 -16.62 -8.05 11.26
C GLY A 477 -16.53 -6.54 11.34
N GLY A 478 -17.63 -5.89 10.97
CA GLY A 478 -17.78 -4.44 11.02
C GLY A 478 -18.17 -3.96 12.42
N PHE A 479 -18.94 -2.87 12.46
CA PHE A 479 -19.44 -2.29 13.70
C PHE A 479 -20.27 -3.28 14.52
N GLU A 480 -21.08 -4.13 13.87
CA GLU A 480 -21.84 -5.18 14.53
C GLU A 480 -20.94 -6.26 15.17
N GLY A 481 -19.80 -6.58 14.55
CA GLY A 481 -18.81 -7.50 15.12
C GLY A 481 -18.13 -6.93 16.37
N TYR A 482 -17.80 -5.63 16.34
CA TYR A 482 -17.32 -4.90 17.51
C TYR A 482 -18.36 -4.91 18.65
N HIS A 483 -19.61 -4.57 18.34
CA HIS A 483 -20.71 -4.58 19.32
C HIS A 483 -20.98 -5.96 19.90
N THR A 484 -20.85 -7.01 19.10
CA THR A 484 -21.01 -8.39 19.55
C THR A 484 -20.01 -8.74 20.64
N VAL A 485 -18.72 -8.44 20.43
CA VAL A 485 -17.68 -8.71 21.43
C VAL A 485 -17.84 -7.81 22.65
N LEU A 486 -18.28 -6.57 22.48
CA LEU A 486 -18.60 -5.67 23.60
C LEU A 486 -19.70 -6.25 24.49
N GLN A 487 -20.82 -6.70 23.90
CA GLN A 487 -21.91 -7.33 24.65
C GLN A 487 -21.45 -8.61 25.37
N PHE A 488 -20.60 -9.43 24.75
CA PHE A 488 -20.02 -10.58 25.42
C PHE A 488 -19.09 -10.18 26.58
N ALA A 489 -18.30 -9.12 26.41
CA ALA A 489 -17.39 -8.64 27.45
C ALA A 489 -18.15 -8.10 28.67
N GLU A 490 -19.20 -7.31 28.46
CA GLU A 490 -20.08 -6.79 29.52
C GLU A 490 -20.83 -7.91 30.25
N ALA A 491 -21.16 -9.00 29.56
CA ALA A 491 -21.88 -10.13 30.13
C ALA A 491 -21.00 -11.11 30.93
N ARG A 492 -19.68 -10.90 31.04
CA ARG A 492 -18.72 -11.77 31.74
C ARG A 492 -18.96 -11.93 33.24
N GLU A 493 -19.60 -10.95 33.87
CA GLU A 493 -19.97 -11.05 35.28
C GLU A 493 -21.06 -12.11 35.49
N LYS A 494 -22.06 -12.11 34.60
CA LYS A 494 -23.20 -13.03 34.63
C LYS A 494 -22.87 -14.43 34.11
N TYR A 495 -22.05 -14.52 33.06
CA TYR A 495 -21.72 -15.77 32.37
C TYR A 495 -20.21 -16.05 32.43
N PRO A 496 -19.74 -16.95 33.33
CA PRO A 496 -18.33 -17.30 33.44
C PRO A 496 -17.70 -17.84 32.17
N GLU A 497 -18.49 -18.44 31.27
CA GLU A 497 -18.05 -18.98 29.98
C GLU A 497 -17.51 -17.88 29.04
N LEU A 498 -17.95 -16.64 29.19
CA LEU A 498 -17.49 -15.50 28.38
C LEU A 498 -16.14 -14.95 28.86
N ARG A 499 -15.58 -15.50 29.94
CA ARG A 499 -14.24 -15.13 30.47
C ARG A 499 -13.11 -15.77 29.67
N ILE A 500 -13.33 -15.93 28.36
CA ILE A 500 -12.36 -16.35 27.36
C ILE A 500 -11.77 -15.12 26.64
N PRO A 501 -10.56 -15.21 26.07
CA PRO A 501 -10.04 -14.19 25.17
C PRO A 501 -10.94 -14.05 23.94
N MET A 502 -11.31 -12.80 23.63
CA MET A 502 -12.11 -12.45 22.47
C MET A 502 -11.41 -11.30 21.74
N CYS A 503 -11.30 -11.40 20.41
CA CYS A 503 -10.66 -10.38 19.58
C CYS A 503 -11.54 -10.07 18.37
N VAL A 504 -11.48 -8.83 17.90
CA VAL A 504 -12.18 -8.36 16.70
C VAL A 504 -11.15 -7.99 15.65
N ILE A 505 -11.28 -8.53 14.43
CA ILE A 505 -10.62 -7.99 13.24
C ILE A 505 -11.64 -7.13 12.49
N PRO A 506 -11.42 -5.81 12.42
CA PRO A 506 -12.29 -4.90 11.68
C PRO A 506 -12.36 -5.27 10.18
N ALA A 507 -13.55 -5.62 9.71
CA ALA A 507 -13.83 -5.98 8.33
C ALA A 507 -15.14 -5.35 7.86
N THR A 508 -15.02 -4.25 7.11
CA THR A 508 -16.13 -3.45 6.59
C THR A 508 -15.60 -2.50 5.53
N ILE A 509 -16.38 -2.21 4.50
CA ILE A 509 -16.00 -1.20 3.51
C ILE A 509 -16.07 0.22 4.09
N SER A 510 -16.89 0.43 5.12
CA SER A 510 -17.17 1.76 5.65
C SER A 510 -16.04 2.34 6.51
N ASN A 511 -15.08 1.51 6.93
CA ASN A 511 -14.02 1.89 7.86
C ASN A 511 -14.52 2.62 9.12
N ASN A 512 -15.61 2.12 9.69
CA ASN A 512 -16.34 2.77 10.79
C ASN A 512 -16.21 2.02 12.13
N VAL A 513 -15.19 1.16 12.27
CA VAL A 513 -14.97 0.39 13.51
C VAL A 513 -14.06 1.20 14.43
N PRO A 514 -14.48 1.54 15.67
CA PRO A 514 -13.66 2.29 16.60
C PRO A 514 -12.35 1.57 16.95
N GLY A 515 -11.27 2.35 17.13
CA GLY A 515 -9.97 1.85 17.60
C GLY A 515 -9.00 1.40 16.50
N THR A 516 -9.36 1.54 15.23
CA THR A 516 -8.47 1.29 14.08
C THR A 516 -8.57 2.41 13.05
N GLU A 517 -7.49 2.66 12.32
CA GLU A 517 -7.50 3.55 11.14
C GLU A 517 -7.96 2.83 9.86
N PHE A 518 -7.96 1.50 9.87
CA PHE A 518 -8.26 0.68 8.70
C PHE A 518 -9.12 -0.54 9.05
N SER A 519 -10.00 -0.89 8.12
CA SER A 519 -10.75 -2.14 8.11
C SER A 519 -10.51 -2.91 6.81
N LEU A 520 -10.54 -4.24 6.91
CA LEU A 520 -10.46 -5.10 5.74
C LEU A 520 -11.59 -4.77 4.76
N GLY A 521 -11.24 -4.65 3.48
CA GLY A 521 -12.14 -4.39 2.34
C GLY A 521 -12.44 -2.91 2.07
N ALA A 522 -12.03 -1.98 2.93
CA ALA A 522 -12.14 -0.55 2.63
C ALA A 522 -11.31 -0.15 1.40
N ASP A 523 -10.09 -0.68 1.26
CA ASP A 523 -9.24 -0.43 0.08
C ASP A 523 -9.84 -1.00 -1.22
N THR A 524 -10.44 -2.19 -1.18
CA THR A 524 -11.16 -2.75 -2.31
C THR A 524 -12.30 -1.83 -2.76
N ALA A 525 -13.09 -1.34 -1.81
CA ALA A 525 -14.17 -0.40 -2.11
C ALA A 525 -13.64 0.94 -2.67
N LEU A 526 -12.53 1.46 -2.15
CA LEU A 526 -11.90 2.68 -2.68
C LEU A 526 -11.42 2.51 -4.12
N ASN A 527 -10.81 1.38 -4.47
CA ASN A 527 -10.37 1.12 -5.84
C ASN A 527 -11.56 1.02 -6.80
N GLU A 528 -12.66 0.35 -6.42
CA GLU A 528 -13.89 0.30 -7.21
C GLU A 528 -14.50 1.70 -7.43
N ILE A 529 -14.64 2.50 -6.37
CA ILE A 529 -15.17 3.87 -6.49
C ILE A 529 -14.24 4.73 -7.37
N THR A 530 -12.93 4.59 -7.21
CA THR A 530 -11.92 5.33 -7.99
C THR A 530 -12.00 4.97 -9.47
N GLU A 531 -12.16 3.69 -9.81
CA GLU A 531 -12.33 3.25 -11.20
C GLU A 531 -13.64 3.77 -11.81
N ILE A 532 -14.73 3.73 -11.05
CA ILE A 532 -16.02 4.31 -11.48
C ILE A 532 -15.87 5.81 -11.73
N CYS A 533 -15.21 6.55 -10.83
CA CYS A 533 -14.91 7.97 -11.00
C CYS A 533 -14.09 8.22 -12.27
N ASP A 534 -13.12 7.36 -12.57
CA ASP A 534 -12.33 7.47 -13.79
C ASP A 534 -13.17 7.33 -15.05
N ARG A 535 -14.05 6.31 -15.11
CA ARG A 535 -14.96 6.06 -16.24
C ARG A 535 -15.97 7.19 -16.41
N ILE A 536 -16.57 7.67 -15.32
CA ILE A 536 -17.51 8.79 -15.33
C ILE A 536 -16.83 10.07 -15.80
N ARG A 537 -15.61 10.34 -15.32
CA ARG A 537 -14.82 11.50 -15.74
C ARG A 537 -14.50 11.45 -17.23
N GLN A 538 -14.18 10.29 -17.77
CA GLN A 538 -13.97 10.11 -19.22
C GLN A 538 -15.25 10.46 -20.00
N SER A 539 -16.43 10.06 -19.52
CA SER A 539 -17.72 10.46 -20.11
C SER A 539 -17.97 11.98 -20.05
N ALA A 540 -17.64 12.62 -18.93
CA ALA A 540 -17.75 14.07 -18.77
C ALA A 540 -16.84 14.84 -19.74
N GLN A 541 -15.62 14.32 -19.99
CA GLN A 541 -14.67 14.93 -20.93
C GLN A 541 -15.17 14.90 -22.38
N GLY A 542 -15.83 13.81 -22.79
CA GLY A 542 -16.35 13.67 -24.15
C GLY A 542 -17.53 14.61 -24.43
N THR A 543 -18.42 14.80 -23.45
CA THR A 543 -19.63 15.63 -23.62
C THR A 543 -19.42 17.11 -23.31
N LYS A 544 -18.37 17.44 -22.52
CA LYS A 544 -18.04 18.77 -22.01
C LYS A 544 -19.16 19.40 -21.16
N ARG A 545 -18.76 20.30 -20.24
CA ARG A 545 -19.64 21.05 -19.33
C ARG A 545 -20.64 20.16 -18.58
N ARG A 546 -20.17 19.03 -18.05
CA ARG A 546 -20.96 18.09 -17.27
C ARG A 546 -20.41 17.95 -15.86
N VAL A 547 -21.30 17.95 -14.87
CA VAL A 547 -21.00 17.66 -13.47
C VAL A 547 -21.68 16.35 -13.11
N PHE A 548 -20.95 15.46 -12.45
CA PHE A 548 -21.51 14.25 -11.87
C PHE A 548 -21.53 14.37 -10.35
N VAL A 549 -22.66 13.99 -9.74
CA VAL A 549 -22.78 13.79 -8.29
C VAL A 549 -22.88 12.29 -8.07
N VAL A 550 -21.92 11.73 -7.35
CA VAL A 550 -21.77 10.29 -7.12
C VAL A 550 -22.00 10.01 -5.64
N GLU A 551 -23.04 9.25 -5.33
CA GLU A 551 -23.29 8.80 -3.97
C GLU A 551 -22.39 7.61 -3.62
N THR A 552 -21.76 7.63 -2.45
CA THR A 552 -20.92 6.54 -1.94
C THR A 552 -21.48 5.96 -0.64
N MET A 553 -21.21 4.68 -0.41
CA MET A 553 -21.55 4.01 0.86
C MET A 553 -20.65 4.52 2.00
N GLY A 554 -21.02 4.17 3.22
CA GLY A 554 -20.22 4.46 4.42
C GLY A 554 -21.03 4.58 5.71
N GLY A 555 -22.36 4.48 5.62
CA GLY A 555 -23.25 4.96 6.67
C GLY A 555 -22.94 6.43 6.94
N TYR A 556 -22.77 6.77 8.22
CA TYR A 556 -22.33 8.09 8.66
C TYR A 556 -20.80 8.30 8.58
N CYS A 557 -20.02 7.30 8.15
CA CYS A 557 -18.58 7.42 8.00
C CYS A 557 -18.24 7.92 6.59
N GLY A 558 -17.70 9.13 6.51
CA GLY A 558 -17.26 9.82 5.30
C GLY A 558 -15.95 9.30 4.70
N TYR A 559 -15.33 8.26 5.27
CA TYR A 559 -14.02 7.73 4.83
C TYR A 559 -13.97 7.45 3.32
N LEU A 560 -14.93 6.69 2.80
CA LEU A 560 -14.98 6.33 1.38
C LEU A 560 -15.20 7.56 0.49
N ALA A 561 -16.14 8.44 0.84
CA ALA A 561 -16.41 9.67 0.09
C ALA A 561 -15.18 10.58 0.03
N THR A 562 -14.49 10.74 1.16
CA THR A 562 -13.32 11.63 1.29
C THR A 562 -12.14 11.10 0.49
N LEU A 563 -11.73 9.86 0.74
CA LEU A 563 -10.54 9.30 0.09
C LEU A 563 -10.76 9.00 -1.39
N ALA A 564 -11.95 8.54 -1.78
CA ALA A 564 -12.27 8.40 -3.20
C ALA A 564 -12.42 9.76 -3.89
N GLY A 565 -12.84 10.81 -3.17
CA GLY A 565 -12.85 12.18 -3.68
C GLY A 565 -11.44 12.65 -4.00
N LEU A 566 -10.51 12.41 -3.08
CA LEU A 566 -9.09 12.69 -3.27
C LEU A 566 -8.50 11.87 -4.45
N ALA A 567 -8.69 10.55 -4.45
CA ALA A 567 -8.16 9.66 -5.49
C ALA A 567 -8.81 9.86 -6.87
N GLY A 568 -10.08 10.25 -6.92
CA GLY A 568 -10.82 10.58 -8.13
C GLY A 568 -10.50 11.96 -8.70
N GLY A 569 -9.94 12.85 -7.87
CA GLY A 569 -9.76 14.27 -8.19
C GLY A 569 -11.10 14.99 -8.29
N ALA A 570 -11.98 14.74 -7.32
CA ALA A 570 -13.27 15.38 -7.19
C ALA A 570 -13.13 16.85 -6.75
N ASP A 571 -14.11 17.65 -7.16
CA ASP A 571 -14.24 19.07 -6.81
C ASP A 571 -14.77 19.26 -5.39
N ALA A 572 -15.61 18.34 -4.91
CA ALA A 572 -16.15 18.35 -3.56
C ALA A 572 -16.46 16.91 -3.10
N ALA A 573 -16.37 16.69 -1.79
CA ALA A 573 -16.80 15.46 -1.13
C ALA A 573 -17.65 15.82 0.10
N TYR A 574 -18.96 15.59 0.01
CA TYR A 574 -19.89 15.88 1.11
C TYR A 574 -19.99 14.68 2.04
N ILE A 575 -19.75 14.91 3.33
CA ILE A 575 -19.70 13.88 4.37
C ILE A 575 -20.53 14.29 5.58
N PHE A 576 -20.80 13.35 6.49
CA PHE A 576 -21.57 13.63 7.70
C PHE A 576 -20.74 14.38 8.75
N GLU A 577 -19.45 14.11 8.80
CA GLU A 577 -18.51 14.66 9.78
C GLU A 577 -18.23 16.16 9.57
N GLU A 578 -18.53 16.69 8.38
CA GLU A 578 -18.38 18.11 8.04
C GLU A 578 -19.75 18.69 7.66
N HIS A 579 -20.27 19.60 8.49
CA HIS A 579 -21.53 20.27 8.19
C HIS A 579 -21.39 21.24 7.02
N PHE A 580 -22.25 21.08 6.01
CA PHE A 580 -22.39 22.01 4.90
C PHE A 580 -23.84 22.51 4.77
N GLY A 581 -24.03 23.80 4.50
CA GLY A 581 -25.32 24.41 4.24
C GLY A 581 -25.43 24.91 2.79
N ILE A 582 -26.47 25.70 2.52
CA ILE A 582 -26.70 26.24 1.18
C ILE A 582 -25.55 27.16 0.70
N LYS A 583 -24.85 27.83 1.62
CA LYS A 583 -23.77 28.76 1.27
C LYS A 583 -22.53 28.03 0.75
N GLU A 584 -22.17 26.93 1.40
CA GLU A 584 -21.05 26.08 1.00
C GLU A 584 -21.32 25.46 -0.37
N LEU A 585 -22.53 24.91 -0.57
CA LEU A 585 -22.96 24.39 -1.88
C LEU A 585 -22.90 25.47 -2.98
N MET A 586 -23.32 26.70 -2.68
CA MET A 586 -23.23 27.81 -3.63
C MET A 586 -21.78 28.16 -3.98
N ASN A 587 -20.87 28.13 -3.00
CA ASN A 587 -19.44 28.38 -3.23
C ASN A 587 -18.83 27.31 -4.15
N ASP A 588 -19.17 26.03 -3.96
CA ASP A 588 -18.68 24.94 -4.81
C ASP A 588 -19.19 25.07 -6.25
N VAL A 589 -20.45 25.48 -6.43
CA VAL A 589 -21.03 25.76 -7.75
C VAL A 589 -20.32 26.93 -8.43
N LEU A 590 -20.01 28.00 -7.68
CA LEU A 590 -19.25 29.14 -8.20
C LEU A 590 -17.82 28.74 -8.58
N HIS A 591 -17.17 27.93 -7.76
CA HIS A 591 -15.83 27.40 -8.04
C HIS A 591 -15.83 26.56 -9.33
N MET A 592 -16.77 25.62 -9.47
CA MET A 592 -16.91 24.82 -10.69
C MET A 592 -17.21 25.68 -11.92
N LYS A 593 -18.00 26.75 -11.78
CA LYS A 593 -18.27 27.69 -12.88
C LYS A 593 -17.00 28.37 -13.37
N VAL A 594 -16.13 28.84 -12.47
CA VAL A 594 -14.83 29.45 -12.80
C VAL A 594 -13.92 28.40 -13.46
N LYS A 595 -13.80 27.22 -12.86
CA LYS A 595 -13.02 26.09 -13.40
C LYS A 595 -13.42 25.74 -14.84
N MET A 596 -14.73 25.75 -15.13
CA MET A 596 -15.22 25.50 -16.49
C MET A 596 -14.96 26.64 -17.47
N ALA A 597 -14.82 27.88 -17.00
CA ALA A 597 -14.43 29.02 -17.83
C ALA A 597 -12.95 28.98 -18.21
N GLU A 598 -12.09 28.45 -17.33
CA GLU A 598 -10.64 28.35 -17.50
C GLU A 598 -10.18 27.11 -18.29
N GLY A 599 -11.11 26.38 -18.91
CA GLY A 599 -10.80 25.27 -19.83
C GLY A 599 -10.96 23.86 -19.26
N VAL A 600 -11.22 23.71 -17.95
CA VAL A 600 -11.55 22.40 -17.36
C VAL A 600 -13.05 22.20 -17.34
N HIS A 601 -13.61 21.79 -18.48
CA HIS A 601 -15.06 21.68 -18.70
C HIS A 601 -15.74 20.44 -18.08
N ARG A 602 -15.42 20.09 -16.83
CA ARG A 602 -16.02 18.96 -16.10
C ARG A 602 -16.05 19.22 -14.60
N GLY A 603 -17.01 18.61 -13.91
CA GLY A 603 -17.06 18.56 -12.45
C GLY A 603 -17.34 17.16 -11.93
N LEU A 604 -16.81 16.82 -10.76
CA LEU A 604 -17.08 15.58 -10.05
C LEU A 604 -17.31 15.88 -8.58
N VAL A 605 -18.43 15.45 -8.04
CA VAL A 605 -18.80 15.62 -6.63
C VAL A 605 -19.09 14.25 -6.06
N LEU A 606 -18.49 13.93 -4.91
CA LEU A 606 -18.87 12.76 -4.14
C LEU A 606 -19.78 13.17 -2.99
N ARG A 607 -20.75 12.33 -2.67
CA ARG A 607 -21.66 12.50 -1.54
C ARG A 607 -21.74 11.19 -0.77
N ASN A 608 -21.39 11.18 0.51
CA ASN A 608 -21.67 10.03 1.36
C ASN A 608 -23.20 9.84 1.50
N GLU A 609 -23.68 8.60 1.54
CA GLU A 609 -25.11 8.25 1.58
C GLU A 609 -25.89 8.88 2.75
N LYS A 610 -25.21 9.18 3.87
CA LYS A 610 -25.77 9.90 5.04
C LYS A 610 -25.14 11.28 5.26
N ALA A 611 -24.59 11.90 4.21
CA ALA A 611 -24.14 13.29 4.28
C ALA A 611 -25.34 14.22 4.49
N ASN A 612 -25.42 14.78 5.71
CA ASN A 612 -26.47 15.67 6.26
C ASN A 612 -27.90 15.11 6.22
#